data_AF-V4XV01-F1
#
_entry.id   AF-V4XV01-F1
#
_cell.length_a   1.000
_cell.length_b   1.000
_cell.length_c   1.000
_cell.angle_alpha   90.00
_cell.angle_beta   90.00
_cell.angle_gamma   90.00
#
_symmetry.space_group_name_H-M   'P 1'
#
loop_
_entity.id
_entity.type
_entity.pdbx_description
1 polymer ?
#
loop_
_entity_poly.entity_id
_entity_poly.type
_entity_poly.pdbx_seq_one_letter_code
_entity_poly.pdbx_strand_id
1 'polypeptide(L)' 'MSSRFTVDLTEPHAIAGGETTLTVADYEDLGSMYFFELEDGNTRSVGKQLVTDIRPADD' A
#
# COMPACT_ATOMS: atom_id res chain seq x y z
N MET A 1 17.73 -4.53 -5.97
CA MET A 1 17.21 -4.26 -4.62
C MET A 1 15.71 -4.19 -4.78
N SER A 2 14.97 -5.11 -4.17
CA SER A 2 13.52 -5.02 -4.13
C SER A 2 13.18 -4.05 -3.01
N SER A 3 12.98 -2.78 -3.36
CA SER A 3 12.59 -1.76 -2.39
C SER A 3 11.14 -2.02 -2.00
N ARG A 4 10.89 -2.44 -0.76
CA ARG A 4 9.53 -2.56 -0.22
C ARG A 4 9.04 -1.20 0.25
N PHE A 5 7.73 -1.02 0.28
CA PHE A 5 7.10 0.18 0.81
C PHE A 5 6.08 -0.19 1.88
N THR A 6 6.02 0.61 2.94
CA THR A 6 4.97 0.55 3.95
C THR A 6 3.97 1.67 3.66
N VAL A 7 2.71 1.29 3.53
CA VAL A 7 1.57 2.17 3.31
C VAL A 7 0.80 2.26 4.62
N ASP A 8 0.71 3.46 5.18
CA ASP A 8 -0.11 3.76 6.35
C ASP A 8 -1.51 4.18 5.88
N LEU A 9 -2.54 3.46 6.34
CA LEU A 9 -3.95 3.69 6.02
C LEU A 9 -4.62 4.54 7.10
N THR A 10 -5.63 5.31 6.72
CA THR A 10 -6.41 6.15 7.64
C THR A 10 -7.22 5.34 8.65
N GLU A 11 -7.63 4.13 8.27
CA GLU A 11 -8.46 3.23 9.08
C GLU A 11 -8.17 1.76 8.75
N PRO A 12 -8.50 0.83 9.66
CA PRO A 12 -8.39 -0.60 9.42
C PRO A 12 -9.11 -1.03 8.13
N HIS A 13 -8.41 -1.68 7.21
CA HIS A 13 -9.00 -2.03 5.92
C HIS A 13 -8.71 -3.47 5.50
N ALA A 14 -9.67 -4.08 4.79
CA ALA A 14 -9.60 -5.49 4.38
C ALA A 14 -8.38 -5.82 3.49
N ILE A 15 -7.86 -4.84 2.77
CA ILE A 15 -6.65 -4.99 1.94
C ILE A 15 -5.41 -5.30 2.78
N ALA A 16 -5.40 -4.82 4.02
CA ALA A 16 -4.34 -4.97 5.01
C ALA A 16 -4.74 -5.98 6.08
N GLY A 17 -5.64 -6.93 5.76
CA GLY A 17 -6.11 -7.93 6.72
C GLY A 17 -6.91 -7.36 7.89
N GLY A 18 -7.40 -6.13 7.80
CA GLY A 18 -8.04 -5.42 8.91
C GLY A 18 -7.05 -4.63 9.78
N GLU A 19 -5.84 -4.37 9.28
CA GLU A 19 -4.86 -3.47 9.90
C GLU A 19 -4.86 -2.10 9.22
N THR A 20 -4.15 -1.14 9.83
CA THR A 20 -3.93 0.21 9.28
C THR A 20 -2.62 0.31 8.51
N THR A 21 -1.88 -0.78 8.34
CA THR A 21 -0.56 -0.78 7.70
C THR A 21 -0.49 -1.89 6.67
N LEU A 22 -0.01 -1.58 5.47
CA LEU A 22 0.13 -2.53 4.37
C LEU A 22 1.55 -2.48 3.81
N THR A 23 2.20 -3.63 3.69
CA THR A 23 3.50 -3.74 3.02
C THR A 23 3.28 -4.13 1.55
N VAL A 24 3.92 -3.39 0.66
CA VAL A 24 3.79 -3.55 -0.80
C VAL A 24 5.18 -3.64 -1.42
N ALA A 25 5.31 -4.43 -2.48
CA ALA A 25 6.51 -4.53 -3.28
C ALA A 25 6.71 -3.30 -4.17
N ASP A 26 5.62 -2.73 -4.70
CA ASP A 26 5.66 -1.50 -5.48
C ASP A 26 4.31 -0.77 -5.44
N TYR A 27 4.28 0.48 -5.92
CA TYR A 27 3.04 1.24 -6.05
C TYR A 27 3.01 2.19 -7.24
N GLU A 28 1.84 2.35 -7.85
CA GLU A 28 1.58 3.29 -8.94
C GLU A 28 0.50 4.31 -8.55
N ASP A 29 0.75 5.59 -8.85
CA ASP A 29 -0.20 6.69 -8.62
C ASP A 29 -1.07 6.92 -9.86
N LEU A 30 -2.35 6.58 -9.78
CA LEU A 30 -3.31 6.75 -10.87
C LEU A 30 -4.14 8.05 -10.73
N GLY A 31 -3.63 9.05 -10.00
CA GLY A 31 -4.31 10.32 -9.75
C GLY A 31 -5.34 10.24 -8.62
N SER A 32 -6.38 9.41 -8.76
CA SER A 32 -7.48 9.28 -7.78
C SER A 32 -7.31 8.10 -6.81
N MET A 33 -6.44 7.15 -7.16
CA MET A 33 -6.18 5.93 -6.41
C MET A 33 -4.73 5.50 -6.57
N TYR A 34 -4.25 4.71 -5.60
CA TYR A 34 -3.01 3.97 -5.69
C TYR A 34 -3.27 2.56 -6.18
N PHE A 35 -2.36 2.06 -7.01
CA PHE A 35 -2.29 0.66 -7.40
C PHE A 35 -1.09 0.05 -6.68
N PHE A 36 -1.34 -0.83 -5.73
CA PHE A 36 -0.31 -1.49 -4.93
C PHE A 36 -0.01 -2.87 -5.49
N GLU A 37 1.26 -3.16 -5.73
CA GLU A 37 1.75 -4.51 -5.97
C GLU A 37 2.16 -5.13 -4.64
N LEU A 38 1.48 -6.21 -4.24
CA LEU A 38 1.78 -6.94 -3.02
C LEU A 38 3.00 -7.85 -3.22
N GLU A 39 3.60 -8.30 -2.12
CA GLU A 39 4.77 -9.20 -2.15
C GLU A 39 4.48 -10.55 -2.83
N ASP A 40 3.23 -11.00 -2.83
CA ASP A 40 2.78 -12.22 -3.51
C ASP A 40 2.57 -12.03 -5.03
N GLY A 41 2.89 -10.84 -5.58
CA GLY A 41 2.66 -10.49 -6.98
C GLY A 41 1.21 -10.15 -7.34
N ASN A 42 0.32 -10.15 -6.35
CA ASN A 42 -1.07 -9.71 -6.51
C ASN A 42 -1.15 -8.17 -6.49
N THR A 43 -2.03 -7.59 -7.29
CA THR A 43 -2.25 -6.14 -7.29
C THR A 43 -3.58 -5.75 -6.62
N ARG A 44 -3.57 -4.62 -5.92
CA ARG A 44 -4.73 -4.06 -5.22
C ARG A 44 -4.85 -2.57 -5.46
N SER A 45 -6.05 -2.11 -5.77
CA SER A 45 -6.35 -0.68 -5.90
C SER A 45 -6.97 -0.12 -4.63
N VAL A 46 -6.52 1.08 -4.24
CA VAL A 46 -6.95 1.75 -3.02
C VAL A 46 -7.10 3.24 -3.31
N GLY A 47 -8.24 3.83 -2.98
CA GLY A 47 -8.40 5.26 -3.17
C GLY A 47 -7.53 6.06 -2.21
N LYS A 48 -7.01 7.20 -2.67
CA LYS A 48 -6.06 8.02 -1.89
C LYS A 48 -6.64 8.53 -0.58
N GLN A 49 -7.97 8.67 -0.49
CA GLN A 49 -8.62 9.07 0.76
C GLN A 49 -8.39 8.08 1.92
N LEU A 50 -8.00 6.84 1.61
CA LEU A 50 -7.69 5.81 2.61
C LEU A 50 -6.19 5.76 2.95
N VAL A 51 -5.33 6.45 2.19
CA VAL A 51 -3.87 6.41 2.39
C VAL A 51 -3.44 7.68 3.11
N THR A 52 -2.77 7.49 4.24
CA THR A 52 -2.21 8.56 5.07
C THR A 52 -0.79 8.89 4.65
N ASP A 53 0.06 7.87 4.50
CA ASP A 53 1.48 8.03 4.16
C ASP A 53 2.00 6.80 3.41
N ILE A 54 3.04 6.98 2.59
CA ILE A 54 3.75 5.89 1.92
C ILE A 54 5.24 6.15 2.11
N ARG A 55 5.93 5.19 2.71
CA ARG A 55 7.36 5.28 3.03
C ARG A 55 8.11 4.02 2.63
N PRO A 56 9.41 4.10 2.29
CA PRO A 56 10.22 2.91 2.11
C PRO A 56 10.21 2.08 3.40
N ALA A 57 10.00 0.78 3.28
CA ALA A 57 10.15 -0.14 4.39
C ALA A 57 11.66 -0.33 4.63
N ASP A 58 12.12 -0.05 5.84
CA ASP A 58 13.48 -0.39 6.28
C ASP A 58 13.58 -1.93 6.33
N ASP A 59 14.55 -2.51 5.60
CA ASP A 59 14.84 -3.95 5.55
C ASP A 59 15.49 -4.47 6.84
#